data_AF-A0A4R4V5N7-F1
#
_entry.id   AF-A0A4R4V5N7-F1
#
_cell.length_a   1.000
_cell.length_b   1.000
_cell.length_c   1.000
_cell.angle_alpha   90.00
_cell.angle_beta   90.00
_cell.angle_gamma   90.00
#
_symmetry.space_group_name_H-M   'P 1'
#
loop_
_entity.id
_entity.type
_entity.pdbx_description
1 polymer ?
#
loop_
_entity_poly.entity_id
_entity_poly.type
_entity_poly.pdbx_seq_one_letter_code
_entity_poly.pdbx_strand_id
1 'polypeptide(L)'
;MRVHQPARWGLGAAGAGIAVILGLEVSSLDEMNPIRRTISEHGLGPDGWIFGFAVGLLAAGSVGIGVSLARRKLAGVLGTVALMGWSAGLLMTAWFQKHDWSVGPSLSGSIHRVGSLVAFLCLPLAVVLITGPWRRRVRSRATLVAFGLGICSVLWVVGIGTMVFIGTRSGLPWYRIMPLGLVERGLAVTEVAALLALGVWAATPGNRSLKPGLRAGGAAGSAANLTPPHV
;
A
#
# COMPACT_ATOMS: atom_id res chain seq x y z
N MET A 1 11.97 11.46 -17.85
CA MET A 1 12.03 10.94 -16.47
C MET A 1 12.32 9.45 -16.48
N ARG A 2 13.28 8.98 -15.67
CA ARG A 2 13.54 7.52 -15.52
C ARG A 2 12.32 6.89 -14.84
N VAL A 3 11.87 5.73 -15.30
CA VAL A 3 10.60 5.06 -14.87
C VAL A 3 10.53 4.80 -13.36
N HIS A 4 11.67 4.82 -12.66
CA HIS A 4 11.81 4.61 -11.22
C HIS A 4 11.77 5.89 -10.38
N GLN A 5 11.91 7.08 -10.97
CA GLN A 5 11.90 8.35 -10.23
C GLN A 5 10.60 8.56 -9.43
N PRO A 6 9.40 8.28 -9.97
CA PRO A 6 8.16 8.43 -9.21
C PRO A 6 8.11 7.54 -7.96
N ALA A 7 8.64 6.32 -8.01
CA ALA A 7 8.68 5.44 -6.83
C ALA A 7 9.65 5.94 -5.76
N ARG A 8 10.81 6.49 -6.16
CA ARG A 8 11.78 7.05 -5.21
C ARG A 8 11.23 8.30 -4.51
N TRP A 9 10.61 9.20 -5.28
CA TRP A 9 9.93 10.36 -4.71
C TRP A 9 8.74 9.93 -3.86
N GLY A 10 8.02 8.90 -4.30
CA GLY A 10 6.91 8.32 -3.57
C GLY A 10 7.31 7.76 -2.20
N LEU A 11 8.43 7.01 -2.15
CA LEU A 11 9.01 6.53 -0.89
C LEU A 11 9.45 7.69 0.02
N GLY A 12 10.05 8.74 -0.54
CA GLY A 12 10.44 9.94 0.23
C GLY A 12 9.23 10.65 0.85
N ALA A 13 8.18 10.90 0.06
CA ALA A 13 6.96 11.53 0.53
C ALA A 13 6.23 10.67 1.58
N ALA A 14 6.07 9.36 1.32
CA ALA A 14 5.48 8.44 2.28
C ALA A 14 6.29 8.38 3.58
N GLY A 15 7.62 8.26 3.49
CA GLY A 15 8.52 8.26 4.64
C GLY A 15 8.41 9.54 5.48
N ALA A 16 8.34 10.71 4.84
CA ALA A 16 8.15 11.98 5.54
C ALA A 16 6.79 12.05 6.26
N GLY A 17 5.70 11.64 5.61
CA GLY A 17 4.38 11.56 6.25
C GLY A 17 4.37 10.62 7.45
N ILE A 18 4.98 9.43 7.32
CA ILE A 18 5.13 8.47 8.42
C ILE A 18 5.92 9.07 9.58
N ALA A 19 7.04 9.75 9.29
CA ALA A 19 7.87 10.36 10.32
C ALA A 19 7.11 11.44 11.11
N VAL A 20 6.29 12.26 10.44
CA VAL A 20 5.43 13.26 11.10
C VAL A 20 4.36 12.57 11.97
N ILE A 21 3.68 11.54 11.47
CA ILE A 21 2.69 10.78 12.25
C ILE A 21 3.33 10.14 13.48
N LEU A 22 4.53 9.55 13.34
CA LEU A 22 5.26 8.99 14.48
C LEU A 22 5.68 10.08 15.48
N GLY A 23 6.06 11.26 15.00
CA GLY A 23 6.33 12.42 15.86
C GLY A 23 5.12 12.81 16.69
N LEU A 24 3.94 12.92 16.07
CA LEU A 24 2.67 13.19 16.75
C LEU A 24 2.32 12.09 17.77
N GLU A 25 2.50 10.82 17.40
CA GLU A 25 2.26 9.69 18.30
C GLU A 25 3.15 9.74 19.54
N VAL A 26 4.44 10.03 19.37
CA VAL A 26 5.39 10.13 20.48
C VAL A 26 5.10 11.33 21.37
N SER A 27 4.75 12.49 20.78
CA SER A 27 4.45 13.69 21.57
C SER A 27 3.17 13.59 22.39
N SER A 28 2.24 12.71 22.01
CA SER A 28 0.93 12.60 22.66
C SER A 28 0.78 11.36 23.54
N LEU A 29 1.86 10.63 23.85
CA LEU A 29 1.78 9.40 24.67
C LEU A 29 1.22 9.64 26.07
N ASP A 30 1.49 10.81 26.65
CA ASP A 30 1.04 11.17 28.00
C ASP A 30 -0.43 11.65 28.04
N GLU A 31 -0.94 12.11 26.90
CA GLU A 31 -2.28 12.73 26.78
C GLU A 31 -3.30 11.79 26.15
N MET A 32 -2.86 10.94 25.22
CA MET A 32 -3.71 10.09 24.39
C MET A 32 -3.41 8.62 24.62
N ASN A 33 -4.37 7.89 25.20
CA ASN A 33 -4.25 6.44 25.37
C ASN A 33 -4.18 5.72 24.00
N PRO A 34 -3.03 5.10 23.62
CA PRO A 34 -2.83 4.53 22.29
C PRO A 34 -3.60 3.22 22.07
N ILE A 35 -4.11 2.60 23.13
CA ILE A 35 -4.93 1.38 23.06
C ILE A 35 -6.37 1.73 22.64
N ARG A 36 -6.89 2.86 23.14
CA ARG A 36 -8.29 3.25 22.98
C ARG A 36 -8.50 4.25 21.84
N ARG A 37 -7.61 5.23 21.69
CA ARG A 37 -7.74 6.35 20.75
C ARG A 37 -7.02 6.04 19.44
N THR A 38 -7.65 6.40 18.34
CA THR A 38 -7.15 6.15 16.99
C THR A 38 -6.02 7.12 16.63
N ILE A 39 -5.12 6.77 15.71
CA ILE A 39 -4.12 7.68 15.14
C ILE A 39 -4.84 8.88 14.49
N SER A 40 -5.98 8.63 13.84
CA SER A 40 -6.84 9.68 13.28
C SER A 40 -7.39 10.69 14.28
N GLU A 41 -7.26 10.44 15.60
CA GLU A 41 -7.59 11.43 16.65
C GLU A 41 -6.69 12.67 16.56
N HIS A 42 -5.45 12.53 16.09
CA HIS A 42 -4.55 13.68 15.84
C HIS A 42 -5.12 14.69 14.85
N GLY A 43 -6.11 14.31 14.03
CA GLY A 43 -6.81 15.22 13.13
C GLY A 43 -7.80 16.16 13.82
N LEU A 44 -8.04 15.99 15.13
CA LEU A 44 -8.90 16.84 15.94
C LEU A 44 -8.09 17.95 16.62
N GLY A 45 -8.72 19.11 16.83
CA GLY A 45 -8.10 20.24 17.52
C GLY A 45 -7.30 21.19 16.60
N PRO A 46 -6.61 22.19 17.20
CA PRO A 46 -5.95 23.27 16.48
C PRO A 46 -4.85 22.80 15.53
N ASP A 47 -4.12 21.75 15.90
CA ASP A 47 -2.98 21.21 15.15
C ASP A 47 -3.35 20.05 14.21
N GLY A 48 -4.65 19.78 14.04
CA GLY A 48 -5.14 18.67 13.20
C GLY A 48 -4.72 18.73 11.73
N TRP A 49 -4.36 19.93 11.25
CA TRP A 49 -3.82 20.13 9.91
C TRP A 49 -2.45 19.46 9.72
N ILE A 50 -1.65 19.29 10.78
CA ILE A 50 -0.34 18.61 10.71
C ILE A 50 -0.55 17.13 10.39
N PHE A 51 -1.50 16.49 11.08
CA PHE A 51 -1.92 15.13 10.78
C PHE A 51 -2.46 15.01 9.34
N GLY A 52 -3.37 15.92 8.95
CA GLY A 52 -3.91 15.96 7.59
C GLY A 52 -2.81 16.07 6.52
N PHE A 53 -1.83 16.95 6.73
CA PHE A 53 -0.68 17.11 5.84
C PHE A 53 0.17 15.83 5.76
N ALA A 54 0.44 15.18 6.89
CA ALA A 54 1.21 13.95 6.94
C ALA A 54 0.52 12.78 6.20
N VAL A 55 -0.80 12.64 6.38
CA VAL A 55 -1.62 11.68 5.64
C VAL A 55 -1.66 12.03 4.14
N GLY A 56 -1.73 13.32 3.80
CA GLY A 56 -1.63 13.80 2.42
C GLY A 56 -0.30 13.43 1.75
N LEU A 57 0.82 13.56 2.47
CA LEU A 57 2.14 13.11 2.00
C LEU A 57 2.18 11.60 1.77
N LEU A 58 1.59 10.80 2.67
CA LEU A 58 1.46 9.34 2.49
C LEU A 58 0.62 8.98 1.26
N ALA A 59 -0.48 9.69 1.02
CA ALA A 59 -1.32 9.51 -0.15
C ALA A 59 -0.56 9.88 -1.46
N ALA A 60 0.10 11.04 -1.50
CA ALA A 60 0.92 11.46 -2.63
C ALA A 60 2.07 10.47 -2.90
N GLY A 61 2.68 9.97 -1.83
CA GLY A 61 3.71 8.93 -1.88
C GLY A 61 3.22 7.65 -2.55
N SER A 62 2.02 7.23 -2.17
CA SER A 62 1.32 6.05 -2.70
C SER A 62 1.01 6.20 -4.19
N VAL A 63 0.57 7.39 -4.62
CA VAL A 63 0.36 7.71 -6.05
C VAL A 63 1.68 7.61 -6.83
N GLY A 64 2.78 8.16 -6.31
CA GLY A 64 4.10 8.06 -6.94
C GLY A 64 4.56 6.61 -7.16
N ILE A 65 4.35 5.76 -6.16
CA ILE A 65 4.60 4.31 -6.24
C ILE A 65 3.70 3.66 -7.31
N GLY A 66 2.39 3.95 -7.27
CA GLY A 66 1.42 3.42 -8.22
C GLY A 66 1.71 3.80 -9.67
N VAL A 67 2.07 5.06 -9.92
CA VAL A 67 2.49 5.55 -11.24
C VAL A 67 3.69 4.77 -11.77
N SER A 68 4.69 4.49 -10.93
CA SER A 68 5.85 3.69 -11.35
C SER A 68 5.46 2.25 -11.67
N LEU A 69 4.64 1.62 -10.83
CA LEU A 69 4.12 0.27 -11.07
C LEU A 69 3.29 0.18 -12.35
N ALA A 70 2.42 1.16 -12.60
CA ALA A 70 1.57 1.24 -13.79
C ALA A 70 2.40 1.45 -15.07
N ARG A 71 3.37 2.38 -15.06
CA ARG A 71 4.29 2.61 -16.19
C ARG A 71 5.12 1.38 -16.53
N ARG A 72 5.47 0.58 -15.53
CA ARG A 72 6.17 -0.71 -15.69
C ARG A 72 5.22 -1.88 -15.99
N LYS A 73 3.91 -1.60 -16.12
CA LYS A 73 2.82 -2.56 -16.30
C LYS A 73 2.73 -3.62 -15.20
N LEU A 74 3.35 -3.41 -14.03
CA LEU A 74 3.48 -4.39 -12.95
C LEU A 74 2.18 -4.59 -12.18
N ALA A 75 1.40 -3.52 -11.95
CA ALA A 75 0.20 -3.57 -11.13
C ALA A 75 -1.02 -4.19 -11.82
N GLY A 76 -1.12 -4.10 -13.15
CA GLY A 76 -2.37 -4.39 -13.88
C GLY A 76 -3.50 -3.41 -13.51
N VAL A 77 -4.65 -3.49 -14.19
CA VAL A 77 -5.75 -2.52 -14.03
C VAL A 77 -6.32 -2.57 -12.61
N LEU A 78 -6.77 -3.74 -12.15
CA LEU A 78 -7.40 -3.88 -10.82
C LEU A 78 -6.45 -3.49 -9.67
N GLY A 79 -5.19 -3.91 -9.74
CA GLY A 79 -4.19 -3.52 -8.73
C GLY A 79 -3.92 -2.02 -8.72
N THR A 80 -3.94 -1.37 -9.89
CA THR A 80 -3.80 0.09 -9.99
C THR A 80 -5.02 0.79 -9.42
N VAL A 81 -6.23 0.38 -9.80
CA VAL A 81 -7.48 0.96 -9.29
C VAL A 81 -7.56 0.84 -7.78
N ALA A 82 -7.26 -0.34 -7.22
CA ALA A 82 -7.22 -0.55 -5.78
C ALA A 82 -6.17 0.37 -5.11
N LEU A 83 -4.95 0.48 -5.65
CA LEU A 83 -3.93 1.38 -5.07
C LEU A 83 -4.32 2.87 -5.14
N MET A 84 -5.04 3.27 -6.20
CA MET A 84 -5.58 4.63 -6.29
C MET A 84 -6.76 4.83 -5.34
N GLY A 85 -7.58 3.80 -5.12
CA GLY A 85 -8.63 3.79 -4.09
C GLY A 85 -8.06 4.03 -2.70
N TRP A 86 -6.95 3.36 -2.36
CA TRP A 86 -6.19 3.63 -1.14
C TRP A 86 -5.80 5.11 -1.01
N SER A 87 -5.20 5.65 -2.07
CA SER A 87 -4.72 7.03 -2.08
C SER A 87 -5.87 8.04 -1.95
N ALA A 88 -7.01 7.77 -2.62
CA ALA A 88 -8.21 8.59 -2.52
C ALA A 88 -8.83 8.52 -1.11
N GLY A 89 -8.91 7.33 -0.51
CA GLY A 89 -9.39 7.14 0.85
C GLY A 89 -8.55 7.93 1.86
N LEU A 90 -7.21 7.88 1.73
CA LEU A 90 -6.32 8.70 2.56
C LEU A 90 -6.56 10.21 2.38
N LEU A 91 -6.72 10.69 1.14
CA LEU A 91 -7.00 12.11 0.90
C LEU A 91 -8.34 12.54 1.52
N MET A 92 -9.36 11.68 1.49
CA MET A 92 -10.61 11.93 2.19
C MET A 92 -10.36 12.05 3.70
N THR A 93 -9.59 11.14 4.31
CA THR A 93 -9.29 11.21 5.75
C THR A 93 -8.40 12.39 6.14
N ALA A 94 -7.55 12.85 5.22
CA ALA A 94 -6.68 14.00 5.42
C ALA A 94 -7.46 15.33 5.41
N TRP A 95 -8.48 15.41 4.54
CA TRP A 95 -9.26 16.63 4.33
C TRP A 95 -10.45 16.74 5.29
N PHE A 96 -11.11 15.62 5.57
CA PHE A 96 -12.29 15.58 6.43
C PHE A 96 -11.90 15.06 7.80
N GLN A 97 -12.13 15.87 8.84
CA GLN A 97 -11.95 15.44 10.22
C GLN A 97 -12.89 14.31 10.58
N LYS A 98 -12.41 13.39 11.45
CA LYS A 98 -13.24 12.33 12.04
C LYS A 98 -14.34 12.91 12.94
N HIS A 99 -15.28 12.06 13.36
CA HIS A 99 -16.25 12.45 14.37
C HIS A 99 -15.56 12.83 15.68
N ASP A 100 -15.87 14.02 16.18
CA ASP A 100 -15.68 14.38 17.58
C ASP A 100 -16.93 13.99 18.36
N TRP A 101 -16.84 12.84 19.02
CA TRP A 101 -17.97 12.30 19.78
C TRP A 101 -18.33 13.12 21.02
N SER A 102 -17.51 14.09 21.44
CA SER A 102 -17.87 15.02 22.53
C SER A 102 -18.97 16.00 22.12
N VAL A 103 -19.07 16.32 20.83
CA VAL A 103 -20.08 17.23 20.26
C VAL A 103 -21.09 16.51 19.35
N GLY A 104 -20.87 15.22 19.07
CA GLY A 104 -21.79 14.36 18.33
C GLY A 104 -21.36 14.08 16.88
N PRO A 105 -22.16 13.31 16.12
CA PRO A 105 -21.83 12.96 14.74
C PRO A 105 -21.88 14.19 13.82
N SER A 106 -21.08 14.15 12.76
CA SER A 106 -20.90 15.26 11.81
C SER A 106 -20.78 14.73 10.38
N LEU A 107 -21.15 15.54 9.38
CA LEU A 107 -21.00 15.14 7.97
C LEU A 107 -19.53 14.83 7.62
N SER A 108 -18.61 15.67 8.09
CA SER A 108 -17.17 15.45 7.93
C SER A 108 -16.74 14.08 8.47
N GLY A 109 -17.17 13.74 9.69
CA GLY A 109 -16.80 12.45 10.28
C GLY A 109 -17.38 11.24 9.55
N SER A 110 -18.56 11.38 8.94
CA SER A 110 -19.13 10.35 8.07
C SER A 110 -18.29 10.15 6.81
N ILE A 111 -17.83 11.24 6.18
CA ILE A 111 -16.95 11.18 5.01
C ILE A 111 -15.58 10.59 5.39
N HIS A 112 -15.00 10.99 6.51
CA HIS A 112 -13.75 10.43 7.05
C HIS A 112 -13.88 8.92 7.26
N ARG A 113 -15.00 8.47 7.84
CA ARG A 113 -15.26 7.04 8.06
C ARG A 113 -15.32 6.25 6.75
N VAL A 114 -16.01 6.78 5.73
CA VAL A 114 -16.04 6.17 4.40
C VAL A 114 -14.64 6.15 3.77
N GLY A 115 -13.90 7.26 3.85
CA GLY A 115 -12.52 7.36 3.36
C GLY A 115 -11.60 6.34 4.03
N SER A 116 -11.72 6.17 5.35
CA SER A 116 -10.96 5.17 6.13
C SER A 116 -11.29 3.75 5.67
N LEU A 117 -12.58 3.43 5.48
CA LEU A 117 -13.00 2.12 4.99
C LEU A 117 -12.45 1.86 3.58
N VAL A 118 -12.55 2.83 2.68
CA VAL A 118 -11.99 2.73 1.33
C VAL A 118 -10.49 2.50 1.39
N ALA A 119 -9.76 3.26 2.20
CA ALA A 119 -8.33 3.10 2.37
C ALA A 119 -7.97 1.67 2.84
N PHE A 120 -8.45 1.30 4.04
CA PHE A 120 -8.11 0.03 4.68
C PHE A 120 -8.58 -1.22 3.91
N LEU A 121 -9.54 -1.12 2.99
CA LEU A 121 -9.93 -2.22 2.10
C LEU A 121 -9.08 -2.26 0.83
N CYS A 122 -8.80 -1.10 0.26
CA CYS A 122 -8.19 -1.00 -1.05
C CYS A 122 -6.70 -1.36 -1.05
N LEU A 123 -5.94 -0.99 -0.02
CA LEU A 123 -4.50 -1.30 0.02
C LEU A 123 -4.19 -2.80 0.14
N PRO A 124 -4.78 -3.58 1.07
CA PRO A 124 -4.58 -5.03 1.12
C PRO A 124 -4.93 -5.69 -0.22
N LEU A 125 -6.07 -5.29 -0.80
CA LEU A 125 -6.51 -5.78 -2.10
C LEU A 125 -5.48 -5.44 -3.18
N ALA A 126 -5.00 -4.19 -3.24
CA ALA A 126 -3.98 -3.77 -4.19
C ALA A 126 -2.72 -4.61 -4.04
N VAL A 127 -2.19 -4.74 -2.84
CA VAL A 127 -0.95 -5.47 -2.56
C VAL A 127 -1.07 -6.93 -2.99
N VAL A 128 -2.14 -7.60 -2.58
CA VAL A 128 -2.43 -9.01 -2.92
C VAL A 128 -2.59 -9.18 -4.42
N LEU A 129 -3.36 -8.30 -5.09
CA LEU A 129 -3.54 -8.34 -6.54
C LEU A 129 -2.25 -8.07 -7.31
N ILE A 130 -1.37 -7.19 -6.83
CA ILE A 130 -0.13 -6.79 -7.51
C ILE A 130 0.97 -7.84 -7.33
N THR A 131 1.06 -8.46 -6.16
CA THR A 131 2.18 -9.33 -5.76
C THR A 131 1.82 -10.82 -5.70
N GLY A 132 0.55 -11.15 -5.94
CA GLY A 132 0.03 -12.49 -5.82
C GLY A 132 0.77 -13.54 -6.66
N PRO A 133 0.93 -14.77 -6.14
CA PRO A 133 1.69 -15.84 -6.77
C PRO A 133 1.15 -16.26 -8.15
N TRP A 134 -0.13 -15.98 -8.43
CA TRP A 134 -0.76 -16.22 -9.72
C TRP A 134 -0.19 -15.34 -10.83
N ARG A 135 0.44 -14.21 -10.50
CA ARG A 135 1.17 -13.41 -11.48
C ARG A 135 2.49 -14.10 -11.76
N ARG A 136 2.60 -14.73 -12.94
CA ARG A 136 3.84 -15.32 -13.50
C ARG A 136 4.90 -14.26 -13.84
N ARG A 137 5.18 -13.34 -12.92
CA ARG A 137 6.13 -12.22 -13.08
C ARG A 137 7.31 -12.38 -12.12
N VAL A 138 8.32 -11.54 -12.33
CA VAL A 138 9.57 -11.47 -11.56
C VAL A 138 9.28 -11.49 -10.05
N ARG A 139 9.63 -12.60 -9.39
CA ARG A 139 9.62 -12.71 -7.93
C ARG A 139 10.88 -12.07 -7.36
N SER A 140 10.70 -11.26 -6.32
CA SER A 140 11.76 -10.66 -5.52
C SER A 140 11.42 -10.80 -4.03
N ARG A 141 12.42 -10.63 -3.14
CA ARG A 141 12.17 -10.60 -1.70
C ARG A 141 11.13 -9.53 -1.33
N ALA A 142 11.22 -8.34 -1.92
CA ALA A 142 10.27 -7.24 -1.70
C ALA A 142 8.82 -7.63 -2.07
N THR A 143 8.60 -8.33 -3.19
CA THR A 143 7.26 -8.81 -3.56
C THR A 143 6.72 -9.88 -2.63
N LEU A 144 7.58 -10.76 -2.09
CA LEU A 144 7.16 -11.78 -1.13
C LEU A 144 6.78 -11.17 0.22
N VAL A 145 7.59 -10.21 0.70
CA VAL A 145 7.30 -9.44 1.91
C VAL A 145 6.01 -8.65 1.74
N ALA A 146 5.86 -7.92 0.63
CA ALA A 146 4.63 -7.19 0.32
C ALA A 146 3.42 -8.13 0.30
N PHE A 147 3.51 -9.28 -0.39
CA PHE A 147 2.41 -10.25 -0.42
C PHE A 147 2.03 -10.74 0.99
N GLY A 148 3.00 -11.15 1.80
CA GLY A 148 2.77 -11.59 3.17
C GLY A 148 2.10 -10.51 4.02
N LEU A 149 2.59 -9.28 3.96
CA LEU A 149 1.99 -8.14 4.66
C LEU A 149 0.58 -7.81 4.14
N GLY A 150 0.35 -7.94 2.83
CA GLY A 150 -0.97 -7.80 2.23
C GLY A 150 -1.97 -8.82 2.78
N ILE A 151 -1.56 -10.09 2.92
CA ILE A 151 -2.38 -11.14 3.56
C ILE A 151 -2.62 -10.81 5.03
N CYS A 152 -1.58 -10.38 5.78
CA CYS A 152 -1.75 -9.95 7.17
C CYS A 152 -2.75 -8.79 7.30
N SER A 153 -2.71 -7.80 6.41
CA SER A 153 -3.67 -6.69 6.38
C SER A 153 -5.10 -7.16 6.03
N VAL A 154 -5.26 -8.11 5.09
CA VAL A 154 -6.57 -8.76 4.86
C VAL A 154 -7.09 -9.43 6.14
N LEU A 155 -6.23 -10.13 6.89
CA LEU A 155 -6.64 -10.77 8.14
C LEU A 155 -7.06 -9.77 9.21
N TRP A 156 -6.39 -8.61 9.31
CA TRP A 156 -6.83 -7.50 10.16
C TRP A 156 -8.23 -7.02 9.79
N VAL A 157 -8.46 -6.73 8.51
CA VAL A 157 -9.76 -6.28 7.99
C VAL A 157 -10.86 -7.30 8.29
N VAL A 158 -10.59 -8.57 8.01
CA VAL A 158 -11.53 -9.67 8.28
C VAL A 158 -11.81 -9.76 9.79
N GLY A 159 -10.78 -9.71 10.63
CA GLY A 159 -10.93 -9.74 12.09
C GLY A 159 -11.77 -8.57 12.62
N ILE A 160 -11.53 -7.35 12.14
CA ILE A 160 -12.35 -6.17 12.45
C ILE A 160 -13.80 -6.40 12.04
N GLY A 161 -14.03 -6.86 10.81
CA GLY A 161 -15.37 -7.16 10.30
C GLY A 161 -16.08 -8.22 11.13
N THR A 162 -15.38 -9.29 11.51
CA THR A 162 -15.90 -10.36 12.38
C THR A 162 -16.27 -9.81 13.76
N MET A 163 -15.42 -8.98 14.38
CA MET A 163 -15.72 -8.39 15.69
C MET A 163 -16.92 -7.44 15.64
N VAL A 164 -17.02 -6.62 14.59
CA VAL A 164 -18.20 -5.76 14.37
C VAL A 164 -19.46 -6.60 14.18
N PHE A 165 -19.38 -7.67 13.39
CA PHE A 165 -20.50 -8.58 13.16
C PHE A 165 -20.97 -9.26 14.45
N ILE A 166 -20.05 -9.86 15.21
CA ILE A 166 -20.36 -10.51 16.49
C ILE A 166 -20.95 -9.49 17.47
N GLY A 167 -20.32 -8.32 17.64
CA GLY A 167 -20.82 -7.27 18.53
C GLY A 167 -22.26 -6.86 18.18
N THR A 168 -22.52 -6.65 16.89
CA THR A 168 -23.87 -6.31 16.39
C THR A 168 -24.88 -7.43 16.67
N ARG A 169 -24.52 -8.70 16.43
CA ARG A 169 -25.41 -9.86 16.68
C ARG A 169 -25.67 -10.10 18.16
N SER A 170 -24.71 -9.76 19.02
CA SER A 170 -24.81 -9.93 20.47
C SER A 170 -25.38 -8.70 21.20
N GLY A 171 -25.77 -7.64 20.48
CA GLY A 171 -26.24 -6.39 21.09
C GLY A 171 -25.16 -5.62 21.86
N LEU A 172 -23.89 -6.01 21.70
CA LEU A 172 -22.77 -5.37 22.36
C LEU A 172 -22.24 -4.23 21.49
N PRO A 173 -21.99 -3.04 22.05
CA PRO A 173 -21.35 -1.98 21.30
C PRO A 173 -19.94 -2.39 20.91
N TRP A 174 -19.71 -2.69 19.62
CA TRP A 174 -18.46 -3.23 19.10
C TRP A 174 -17.23 -2.36 19.43
N TYR A 175 -17.42 -1.04 19.55
CA TYR A 175 -16.39 -0.08 19.93
C TYR A 175 -15.96 -0.17 21.40
N ARG A 176 -16.70 -0.89 22.26
CA ARG A 176 -16.31 -1.16 23.66
C ARG A 176 -15.49 -2.43 23.82
N ILE A 177 -15.70 -3.40 22.94
CA ILE A 177 -15.02 -4.71 22.99
C ILE A 177 -13.70 -4.71 22.21
N MET A 178 -13.55 -3.82 21.22
CA MET A 178 -12.35 -3.73 20.39
C MET A 178 -11.49 -2.54 20.82
N PRO A 179 -10.20 -2.73 21.17
CA PRO A 179 -9.28 -1.64 21.44
C PRO A 179 -8.92 -0.93 20.12
N LEU A 180 -9.77 0.00 19.69
CA LEU A 180 -9.70 0.62 18.36
C LEU A 180 -8.33 1.23 18.05
N GLY A 181 -7.72 1.89 19.02
CA GLY A 181 -6.40 2.49 18.87
C GLY A 181 -5.31 1.46 18.56
N LEU A 182 -5.30 0.32 19.25
CA LEU A 182 -4.33 -0.74 19.01
C LEU A 182 -4.57 -1.42 17.65
N VAL A 183 -5.83 -1.69 17.33
CA VAL A 183 -6.21 -2.38 16.10
C VAL A 183 -5.90 -1.54 14.86
N GLU A 184 -6.24 -0.25 14.88
CA GLU A 184 -5.91 0.66 13.78
C GLU A 184 -4.40 0.80 13.62
N ARG A 185 -3.63 0.92 14.71
CA ARG A 185 -2.15 0.96 14.65
C ARG A 185 -1.57 -0.32 14.04
N GLY A 186 -2.03 -1.48 14.48
CA GLY A 186 -1.59 -2.77 13.94
C GLY A 186 -1.86 -2.90 12.44
N LEU A 187 -3.06 -2.51 12.00
CA LEU A 187 -3.43 -2.47 10.60
C LEU A 187 -2.59 -1.46 9.81
N ALA A 188 -2.49 -0.21 10.30
CA ALA A 188 -1.76 0.87 9.64
C ALA A 188 -0.27 0.54 9.48
N VAL A 189 0.39 0.01 10.51
CA VAL A 189 1.80 -0.43 10.42
C VAL A 189 1.96 -1.52 9.37
N THR A 190 1.07 -2.52 9.36
CA THR A 190 1.12 -3.63 8.40
C THR A 190 0.97 -3.12 6.97
N GLU A 191 0.01 -2.23 6.75
CA GLU A 191 -0.29 -1.64 5.45
C GLU A 191 0.80 -0.72 4.93
N VAL A 192 1.29 0.19 5.77
CA VAL A 192 2.39 1.08 5.44
C VAL A 192 3.63 0.26 5.09
N ALA A 193 3.95 -0.78 5.86
CA ALA A 193 5.06 -1.67 5.54
C ALA A 193 4.86 -2.37 4.17
N ALA A 194 3.63 -2.80 3.86
CA ALA A 194 3.31 -3.42 2.57
C ALA A 194 3.49 -2.44 1.40
N LEU A 195 3.03 -1.20 1.57
CA LEU A 195 3.20 -0.10 0.60
C LEU A 195 4.68 0.22 0.38
N LEU A 196 5.48 0.32 1.45
CA LEU A 196 6.92 0.58 1.34
C LEU A 196 7.62 -0.57 0.61
N ALA A 197 7.26 -1.83 0.88
CA ALA A 197 7.79 -2.98 0.15
C ALA A 197 7.44 -2.93 -1.36
N LEU A 198 6.21 -2.53 -1.71
CA LEU A 198 5.83 -2.23 -3.09
C LEU A 198 6.65 -1.10 -3.70
N GLY A 199 6.87 -0.02 -2.95
CA GLY A 199 7.68 1.13 -3.37
C GLY A 199 9.13 0.77 -3.64
N VAL A 200 9.76 -0.03 -2.76
CA VAL A 200 11.12 -0.56 -2.95
C VAL A 200 11.20 -1.41 -4.21
N TRP A 201 10.23 -2.30 -4.43
CA TRP A 201 10.16 -3.10 -5.66
C TRP A 201 9.97 -2.22 -6.92
N ALA A 202 9.14 -1.18 -6.82
CA ALA A 202 8.90 -0.22 -7.90
C ALA A 202 10.15 0.65 -8.22
N ALA A 203 10.94 1.00 -7.20
CA ALA A 203 12.17 1.77 -7.32
C ALA A 203 13.36 0.93 -7.82
N THR A 204 13.34 -0.39 -7.61
CA THR A 204 14.42 -1.28 -8.04
C THR A 204 14.42 -1.44 -9.57
N PRO A 205 15.54 -1.15 -10.25
CA PRO A 205 15.70 -1.45 -11.66
C PRO A 205 15.51 -2.95 -11.89
N GLY A 206 14.61 -3.33 -12.80
CA GLY A 206 14.57 -4.72 -13.23
C GLY A 206 15.86 -5.02 -13.98
N ASN A 207 16.55 -6.12 -13.64
CA ASN A 207 17.51 -6.70 -14.57
C ASN A 207 16.77 -6.86 -15.89
N ARG A 208 17.26 -6.24 -16.96
CA ARG A 208 16.70 -6.42 -18.30
C ARG A 208 16.45 -7.91 -18.47
N SER A 209 15.20 -8.30 -18.68
CA SER A 209 14.90 -9.60 -19.27
C SER A 209 15.84 -9.72 -20.45
N LEU A 210 16.67 -10.77 -20.43
CA LEU A 210 17.50 -11.16 -21.55
C LEU A 210 16.64 -10.98 -22.80
N LYS A 211 17.05 -10.09 -23.71
CA LYS A 211 16.61 -10.25 -25.09
C LYS A 211 16.90 -11.71 -25.42
N PRO A 212 15.98 -12.48 -26.04
CA PRO A 212 16.37 -13.62 -26.82
C PRO A 212 17.26 -13.07 -27.93
N GLY A 213 18.55 -12.90 -27.62
CA GLY A 213 19.57 -12.62 -28.59
C GLY A 213 19.67 -13.90 -29.39
N LEU A 214 18.97 -13.89 -30.52
CA LEU A 214 19.27 -14.62 -31.74
C LEU A 214 20.75 -15.06 -31.75
N ARG A 215 21.03 -16.26 -31.22
CA ARG A 215 22.33 -16.90 -31.39
C ARG A 215 22.20 -17.87 -32.55
N ALA A 216 22.86 -17.47 -33.63
CA ALA A 216 23.40 -18.30 -34.70
C ALA A 216 22.41 -18.96 -35.67
N GLY A 217 21.74 -18.14 -36.49
CA GLY A 217 21.60 -18.46 -37.91
C GLY A 217 22.67 -17.67 -38.66
N GLY A 218 23.73 -18.34 -39.13
CA GLY A 218 24.81 -17.66 -39.86
C GLY A 218 26.18 -18.35 -39.82
N ALA A 219 26.23 -19.65 -40.11
CA ALA A 219 27.44 -20.29 -40.61
C ALA A 219 27.02 -21.28 -41.70
N ALA A 220 26.62 -20.74 -42.85
CA ALA A 220 26.62 -21.45 -44.11
C ALA A 220 27.80 -20.92 -44.93
N GLY A 221 28.68 -21.82 -45.38
CA GLY A 221 29.66 -21.52 -46.42
C GLY A 221 31.07 -22.03 -46.16
N SER A 222 31.28 -23.35 -46.19
CA SER A 222 32.40 -23.98 -46.92
C SER A 222 32.29 -25.50 -46.84
N ALA A 223 31.54 -26.09 -47.77
CA ALA A 223 31.62 -27.50 -48.10
C ALA A 223 31.57 -27.60 -49.62
N ALA A 224 32.72 -27.34 -50.24
CA ALA A 224 32.97 -27.60 -51.65
C ALA A 224 33.99 -28.74 -51.76
N ASN A 225 33.62 -29.73 -52.57
CA ASN A 225 34.46 -30.76 -53.19
C ASN A 225 35.19 -31.78 -52.31
N LEU A 226 34.55 -32.94 -52.15
CA LEU A 226 35.27 -34.22 -52.20
C LEU A 226 34.64 -35.08 -53.30
N THR A 227 35.36 -35.20 -54.40
CA THR A 227 35.18 -36.21 -55.45
C THR A 227 35.49 -37.61 -54.90
N PRO A 228 34.79 -38.67 -55.34
CA PRO A 228 35.13 -40.04 -54.99
C PRO A 228 36.29 -40.57 -55.85
N PRO A 229 37.18 -41.43 -55.32
CA PRO A 229 38.17 -42.12 -56.13
C PRO A 229 37.53 -43.31 -56.86
N HIS A 230 37.84 -43.41 -58.15
CA HIS A 230 37.79 -44.64 -58.92
C HIS A 230 38.87 -45.61 -58.42
N VAL A 231 38.47 -46.80 -57.95
CA VAL A 231 39.01 -48.14 -58.30
C VAL A 231 37.90 -49.15 -58.05
#